data_AF-A0A7C3MRZ7-F1
#
_entry.id   AF-A0A7C3MRZ7-F1
#
_cell.length_a   1.000
_cell.length_b   1.000
_cell.length_c   1.000
_cell.angle_alpha   90.00
_cell.angle_beta   90.00
_cell.angle_gamma   90.00
#
_symmetry.space_group_name_H-M   'P 1'
#
loop_
_entity.id
_entity.type
_entity.pdbx_description
1 polymer ?
#
loop_
_entity_poly.entity_id
_entity_poly.type
_entity_poly.pdbx_seq_one_letter_code
_entity_poly.pdbx_strand_id
1 'polypeptide(L)'
;MEEKSTEKISQVISSTAQKIGETLSQLAQKIGKETGKLARIASLKAEIFKLQNDKKSKLEELGEKLLKLYKENALAVVNMESFKDTIDSILSLEKEIEAKNVEIKKIQEEEKMTDEEISQIPMG
;
A
#
# COMPACT_ATOMS: atom_id res chain seq x y z
N MET A 1 -32.37 -20.48 -9.87
CA MET A 1 -30.99 -20.81 -10.34
C MET A 1 -29.94 -19.96 -9.61
N GLU A 2 -30.23 -19.49 -8.39
CA GLU A 2 -29.38 -18.53 -7.65
C GLU A 2 -28.58 -19.18 -6.49
N GLU A 3 -29.05 -20.28 -5.89
CA GLU A 3 -28.37 -20.93 -4.75
C GLU A 3 -27.00 -21.54 -5.09
N LYS A 4 -26.81 -22.07 -6.31
CA LYS A 4 -25.52 -22.66 -6.73
C LYS A 4 -24.40 -21.62 -6.88
N SER A 5 -24.74 -20.35 -7.07
CA SER A 5 -23.75 -19.28 -7.25
C SER A 5 -23.27 -18.75 -5.90
N THR A 6 -24.16 -18.62 -4.91
CA THR A 6 -23.82 -18.22 -3.55
C THR A 6 -23.02 -19.29 -2.80
N GLU A 7 -23.33 -20.58 -2.98
CA GLU A 7 -22.54 -21.68 -2.40
C GLU A 7 -21.10 -21.73 -2.94
N LYS A 8 -20.91 -21.52 -4.25
CA LYS A 8 -19.57 -21.48 -4.86
C LYS A 8 -18.76 -20.28 -4.38
N ILE A 9 -19.38 -19.11 -4.26
CA ILE A 9 -18.72 -17.90 -3.72
C ILE A 9 -18.35 -18.12 -2.25
N SER A 10 -19.24 -18.71 -1.45
CA SER A 10 -18.99 -19.05 -0.05
C SER A 10 -17.83 -20.03 0.12
N GLN A 11 -17.77 -21.08 -0.71
CA GLN A 11 -16.66 -22.05 -0.70
C GLN A 11 -15.32 -21.43 -1.11
N VAL A 12 -15.33 -20.51 -2.09
CA VAL A 12 -14.10 -19.79 -2.49
C VAL A 12 -13.62 -18.90 -1.34
N ILE A 13 -14.51 -18.11 -0.73
CA ILE A 13 -14.18 -17.23 0.40
C ILE A 13 -13.66 -18.03 1.60
N SER A 14 -14.30 -19.15 1.95
CA SER A 14 -13.85 -19.97 3.08
C SER A 14 -12.47 -20.59 2.83
N SER A 15 -12.22 -21.09 1.61
CA SER A 15 -10.93 -21.67 1.25
C SER A 15 -9.79 -20.64 1.25
N THR A 16 -10.08 -19.40 0.86
CA THR A 16 -9.11 -18.30 0.93
C THR A 16 -8.83 -17.91 2.38
N ALA A 17 -9.86 -17.77 3.23
CA ALA A 17 -9.69 -17.46 4.65
C ALA A 17 -8.91 -18.54 5.40
N GLN A 18 -9.15 -19.82 5.09
CA GLN A 18 -8.39 -20.95 5.64
C GLN A 18 -6.92 -20.89 5.27
N LYS A 19 -6.60 -20.66 3.99
CA LYS A 19 -5.21 -20.51 3.52
C LYS A 19 -4.50 -19.36 4.21
N ILE A 20 -5.16 -18.20 4.36
CA ILE A 20 -4.63 -17.05 5.09
C ILE A 20 -4.30 -17.44 6.54
N GLY A 21 -5.22 -18.11 7.23
CA GLY A 21 -5.02 -18.56 8.61
C GLY A 21 -3.87 -19.54 8.77
N GLU A 22 -3.74 -20.50 7.84
CA GLU A 22 -2.63 -21.47 7.83
C GLU A 22 -1.28 -20.79 7.60
N THR A 23 -1.18 -19.88 6.63
CA THR A 23 0.05 -19.12 6.36
C THR A 23 0.44 -18.23 7.53
N LEU A 24 -0.52 -17.55 8.16
CA LEU A 24 -0.27 -16.75 9.37
C LEU A 24 0.19 -17.61 10.54
N SER A 25 -0.38 -18.80 10.72
CA SER A 25 0.06 -19.74 11.75
C SER A 25 1.47 -20.25 11.51
N GLN A 26 1.83 -20.56 10.26
CA GLN A 26 3.18 -20.97 9.89
C GLN A 26 4.19 -19.84 10.10
N LEU A 27 3.83 -18.61 9.73
CA LEU A 27 4.60 -17.40 10.02
C LEU A 27 4.82 -17.20 11.52
N ALA A 28 3.76 -17.31 12.32
CA ALA A 28 3.84 -17.19 13.77
C ALA A 28 4.73 -18.27 14.41
N GLN A 29 4.75 -19.48 13.86
CA GLN A 29 5.65 -20.56 14.31
C GLN A 29 7.11 -20.32 13.89
N LYS A 30 7.35 -19.84 12.67
CA LYS A 30 8.69 -19.56 12.12
C LYS A 30 9.33 -18.35 12.81
N ILE A 31 8.51 -17.34 13.14
CA ILE A 31 8.90 -16.07 13.78
C ILE A 31 8.63 -16.10 15.29
N GLY A 32 8.35 -17.28 15.88
CA GLY A 32 7.93 -17.48 17.29
C GLY A 32 8.90 -16.99 18.38
N LYS A 33 10.00 -16.30 18.02
CA LYS A 33 10.92 -15.59 18.92
C LYS A 33 10.98 -14.06 18.70
N GLU A 34 10.43 -13.52 17.61
CA GLU A 34 10.53 -12.10 17.22
C GLU A 34 9.20 -11.52 16.69
N THR A 35 8.12 -11.63 17.46
CA THR A 35 6.79 -11.04 17.15
C THR A 35 6.85 -9.55 16.77
N GLY A 36 7.91 -8.84 17.18
CA GLY A 36 8.18 -7.45 16.81
C GLY A 36 8.38 -7.21 15.31
N LYS A 37 8.97 -8.16 14.56
CA LYS A 37 9.22 -7.97 13.11
C LYS A 37 7.95 -8.05 12.27
N LEU A 38 7.04 -8.96 12.61
CA LEU A 38 5.71 -9.02 11.98
C LEU A 38 4.90 -7.77 12.28
N ALA A 39 4.87 -7.34 13.54
CA ALA A 39 4.21 -6.09 13.93
C ALA A 39 4.85 -4.88 13.22
N ARG A 40 6.18 -4.88 13.04
CA ARG A 40 6.89 -3.85 12.31
C ARG A 40 6.49 -3.81 10.84
N ILE A 41 6.42 -4.96 10.15
CA ILE A 41 5.95 -5.03 8.76
C ILE A 41 4.50 -4.53 8.67
N ALA A 42 3.63 -4.96 9.58
CA ALA A 42 2.22 -4.51 9.60
C ALA A 42 2.11 -2.98 9.76
N SER A 43 2.90 -2.38 10.66
CA SER A 43 2.99 -0.93 10.85
C SER A 43 3.52 -0.23 9.60
N LEU A 44 4.59 -0.73 8.99
CA LEU A 44 5.16 -0.17 7.76
C LEU A 44 4.16 -0.20 6.61
N LYS A 45 3.39 -1.28 6.46
CA LYS A 45 2.33 -1.37 5.45
C LYS A 45 1.20 -0.37 5.70
N ALA A 46 0.77 -0.20 6.95
CA ALA A 46 -0.24 0.79 7.29
C ALA A 46 0.24 2.22 7.01
N GLU A 47 1.49 2.53 7.34
CA GLU A 47 2.13 3.81 7.02
C GLU A 47 2.24 4.03 5.50
N ILE A 48 2.67 3.02 4.74
CA ILE A 48 2.71 3.09 3.26
C ILE A 48 1.32 3.35 2.70
N PHE A 49 0.28 2.66 3.19
CA PHE A 49 -1.08 2.86 2.73
C PHE A 49 -1.56 4.31 2.96
N LYS A 50 -1.25 4.88 4.13
CA LYS A 50 -1.53 6.29 4.42
C LYS A 50 -0.78 7.22 3.45
N LEU A 51 0.52 7.01 3.26
CA LEU A 51 1.33 7.81 2.35
C LEU A 51 0.85 7.72 0.89
N GLN A 52 0.37 6.54 0.47
CA GLN A 52 -0.22 6.34 -0.86
C GLN A 52 -1.52 7.14 -1.03
N ASN A 53 -2.37 7.17 0.00
CA ASN A 53 -3.59 8.00 0.00
C ASN A 53 -3.25 9.50 -0.03
N ASP A 54 -2.27 9.94 0.77
CA ASP A 54 -1.80 11.32 0.77
C ASP A 54 -1.22 11.70 -0.60
N LYS A 55 -0.45 10.80 -1.22
CA LYS A 55 0.09 10.99 -2.58
C LYS A 55 -1.02 11.09 -3.61
N LYS A 56 -2.02 10.21 -3.53
CA LYS A 56 -3.20 10.23 -4.41
C LYS A 56 -3.92 11.58 -4.30
N SER A 57 -4.16 12.07 -3.09
CA SER A 57 -4.80 13.37 -2.86
C SER A 57 -3.98 14.52 -3.47
N LYS A 58 -2.65 14.49 -3.36
CA LYS A 58 -1.78 15.51 -3.98
C LYS A 58 -1.79 15.45 -5.51
N LEU A 59 -1.85 14.26 -6.10
CA LEU A 59 -2.01 14.09 -7.55
C LEU A 59 -3.37 14.60 -8.04
N GLU A 60 -4.43 14.37 -7.27
CA GLU A 60 -5.76 14.93 -7.54
C GLU A 60 -5.72 16.46 -7.50
N GLU A 61 -5.13 17.06 -6.46
CA GLU A 61 -4.94 18.52 -6.34
C GLU A 61 -4.17 19.10 -7.55
N LEU A 62 -3.10 18.42 -7.98
CA LEU A 62 -2.32 18.81 -9.15
C LEU A 62 -3.16 18.75 -10.44
N GLY A 63 -3.90 17.66 -10.62
CA GLY A 63 -4.77 17.46 -11.78
C GLY A 63 -5.92 18.48 -11.85
N GLU A 64 -6.53 18.80 -10.71
CA GLU A 64 -7.58 19.82 -10.60
C GLU A 64 -7.06 21.22 -10.96
N LYS A 65 -5.88 21.59 -10.44
CA LYS A 65 -5.21 22.85 -10.79
C LYS A 65 -4.93 22.94 -12.29
N LEU A 66 -4.41 21.87 -12.88
CA LEU A 66 -4.12 21.82 -14.32
C LEU A 66 -5.41 21.93 -15.16
N LEU A 67 -6.45 21.19 -14.79
CA LEU A 67 -7.75 21.22 -15.46
C LEU A 67 -8.38 22.62 -15.39
N LYS A 68 -8.27 23.29 -14.25
CA LYS A 68 -8.75 24.66 -14.08
C LYS A 68 -8.07 25.62 -15.05
N LEU A 69 -6.74 25.57 -15.13
CA LEU A 69 -5.98 26.42 -16.06
C LEU A 69 -6.32 26.15 -17.53
N TYR A 70 -6.57 24.88 -17.88
CA TYR A 70 -7.05 24.54 -19.22
C TYR A 70 -8.41 25.19 -19.51
N LYS A 71 -9.37 25.08 -18.59
CA LYS A 71 -10.71 25.69 -18.71
C LYS A 71 -10.65 27.21 -18.82
N GLU A 72 -9.70 27.83 -18.14
CA GLU A 72 -9.48 29.29 -18.15
C GLU A 72 -8.61 29.76 -19.32
N ASN A 73 -8.18 28.85 -20.21
CA ASN A 73 -7.26 29.11 -21.31
C ASN A 73 -5.94 29.79 -20.84
N ALA A 74 -5.52 29.49 -19.61
CA ALA A 74 -4.39 30.11 -18.91
C ALA A 74 -3.13 29.24 -18.90
N LEU A 75 -3.15 28.06 -19.54
CA LEU A 75 -1.99 27.15 -19.58
C LEU A 75 -0.73 27.78 -20.19
N ALA A 76 -0.89 28.63 -21.21
CA ALA A 76 0.24 29.25 -21.90
C ALA A 76 0.98 30.29 -21.04
N VAL A 77 0.34 30.79 -19.97
CA VAL A 77 0.87 31.86 -19.11
C VAL A 77 1.12 31.41 -17.68
N VAL A 78 0.84 30.15 -17.35
CA VAL A 78 1.05 29.63 -16.00
C VAL A 78 2.55 29.48 -15.71
N ASN A 79 2.98 29.94 -14.54
CA ASN A 79 4.32 29.68 -14.02
C ASN A 79 4.38 28.29 -13.39
N MET A 80 5.32 27.45 -13.80
CA MET A 80 5.55 26.12 -13.21
C MET A 80 5.86 26.17 -11.71
N GLU A 81 6.38 27.30 -11.22
CA GLU A 81 6.62 27.51 -9.80
C GLU A 81 5.33 27.43 -8.96
N SER A 82 4.16 27.69 -9.57
CA SER A 82 2.85 27.53 -8.90
C SER A 82 2.49 26.07 -8.58
N PHE A 83 3.17 25.10 -9.19
CA PHE A 83 3.00 23.67 -8.93
C PHE A 83 4.12 23.07 -8.08
N LYS A 84 5.22 23.81 -7.88
CA LYS A 84 6.45 23.29 -7.30
C LYS A 84 6.21 22.63 -5.95
N ASP A 85 5.51 23.30 -5.04
CA ASP A 85 5.27 22.76 -3.69
C ASP A 85 4.44 21.46 -3.72
N THR A 86 3.44 21.38 -4.60
CA THR A 86 2.62 20.16 -4.78
C THR A 86 3.46 19.03 -5.36
N ILE A 87 4.32 19.30 -6.34
CA ILE A 87 5.21 18.31 -6.96
C ILE A 87 6.28 17.84 -5.97
N ASP A 88 6.94 18.76 -5.26
CA ASP A 88 7.95 18.44 -4.25
C ASP A 88 7.35 17.60 -3.13
N SER A 89 6.11 17.88 -2.73
CA SER A 89 5.36 17.05 -1.76
C SER A 89 5.13 15.63 -2.30
N ILE A 90 4.71 15.46 -3.56
CA ILE A 90 4.53 14.14 -4.19
C ILE A 90 5.86 13.37 -4.20
N LEU A 91 6.95 14.01 -4.63
CA LEU A 91 8.27 13.38 -4.69
C LEU A 91 8.80 12.99 -3.29
N SER A 92 8.50 13.80 -2.27
CA SER A 92 8.84 13.48 -0.89
C SER A 92 8.08 12.24 -0.40
N LEU A 93 6.78 12.14 -0.69
CA LEU A 93 5.97 10.97 -0.34
C LEU A 93 6.48 9.70 -1.05
N GLU A 94 6.90 9.81 -2.31
CA GLU A 94 7.46 8.68 -3.05
C GLU A 94 8.75 8.16 -2.44
N LYS A 95 9.66 9.06 -2.04
CA LYS A 95 10.89 8.70 -1.34
C LYS A 95 10.60 8.01 0.00
N GLU A 96 9.61 8.50 0.74
CA GLU A 96 9.25 7.89 2.03
C GLU A 96 8.64 6.49 1.84
N ILE A 97 7.76 6.31 0.86
CA ILE A 97 7.21 4.99 0.50
C ILE A 97 8.33 4.03 0.08
N GLU A 98 9.28 4.48 -0.73
CA GLU A 98 10.42 3.67 -1.15
C GLU A 98 11.27 3.24 0.06
N ALA A 99 11.61 4.18 0.95
CA ALA A 99 12.39 3.89 2.15
C ALA A 99 11.71 2.83 3.05
N LYS A 100 10.39 2.92 3.24
CA LYS A 100 9.63 1.92 4.01
C LYS A 100 9.57 0.56 3.31
N ASN A 101 9.45 0.52 1.98
CA ASN A 101 9.50 -0.74 1.23
C ASN A 101 10.89 -1.39 1.31
N VAL A 102 11.97 -0.60 1.31
CA VAL A 102 13.33 -1.10 1.55
C VAL A 102 13.45 -1.69 2.96
N GLU A 103 12.83 -1.08 3.97
CA GLU A 103 12.79 -1.64 5.33
C GLU A 103 12.05 -2.98 5.39
N ILE A 104 10.88 -3.10 4.73
CA ILE A 104 10.15 -4.37 4.62
C ILE A 104 11.03 -5.45 3.97
N LYS A 105 11.74 -5.12 2.87
CA LYS A 105 12.64 -6.07 2.20
C LYS A 105 13.78 -6.54 3.09
N LYS A 106 14.36 -5.66 3.91
CA LYS A 106 15.40 -6.05 4.88
C LYS A 106 14.86 -7.07 5.88
N ILE A 107 13.69 -6.80 6.45
CA ILE A 107 13.04 -7.75 7.39
C ILE A 107 12.73 -9.07 6.68
N GLN A 108 12.24 -9.01 5.44
CA GLN A 108 11.95 -10.19 4.62
C GLN A 108 13.20 -11.07 4.42
N GLU A 109 14.34 -10.46 4.07
CA GLU A 109 15.61 -11.16 3.87
C GLU A 109 16.15 -11.76 5.18
N GLU A 110 16.11 -10.99 6.28
CA GLU A 110 16.53 -11.42 7.62
C GLU A 110 15.73 -12.65 8.10
N GLU A 111 14.41 -12.64 7.92
CA GLU A 111 13.50 -13.69 8.35
C GLU A 111 13.31 -14.82 7.32
N LYS A 112 13.97 -14.71 6.16
CA LYS A 112 13.83 -15.66 5.03
C LYS A 112 12.35 -15.87 4.66
N MET A 113 11.62 -14.77 4.58
CA MET A 113 10.22 -14.75 4.21
C MET A 113 10.06 -14.68 2.70
N THR A 114 9.05 -15.40 2.21
CA THR A 114 8.61 -15.33 0.82
C THR A 114 7.76 -14.08 0.57
N ASP A 115 7.65 -13.66 -0.69
CA ASP A 115 6.78 -12.55 -1.07
C ASP A 115 5.31 -12.84 -0.71
N GLU A 116 4.89 -14.11 -0.79
CA GLU A 116 3.56 -14.55 -0.39
C GLU A 116 3.35 -14.39 1.11
N GLU A 117 4.30 -14.82 1.95
CA GLU A 117 4.25 -14.61 3.40
C GLU A 117 4.17 -13.11 3.73
N ILE A 118 4.94 -12.26 3.04
CA ILE A 118 4.87 -10.81 3.22
C ILE A 118 3.50 -10.27 2.82
N SER A 119 2.94 -10.69 1.68
CA SER A 119 1.66 -10.19 1.16
C SER A 119 0.50 -10.44 2.14
N GLN A 120 0.51 -11.61 2.81
CA GLN A 120 -0.52 -12.04 3.75
C GLN A 120 -0.49 -11.33 5.11
N ILE A 121 0.59 -10.59 5.43
CA ILE A 121 0.64 -9.77 6.66
C ILE A 121 -0.38 -8.63 6.54
N PRO A 122 -1.35 -8.52 7.46
CA PRO A 122 -2.32 -7.44 7.42
C PRO A 122 -1.66 -6.08 7.67
N MET A 123 -2.31 -5.03 7.20
CA MET A 123 -2.02 -3.68 7.67
C MET A 123 -2.46 -3.58 9.13
N GLY A 124 -1.60 -3.03 10.00
CA GLY A 124 -1.89 -2.82 11.42
C GLY A 124 -2.98 -1.79 11.67
#